data_AF-A0A944HM08-F1
#
_entry.id   AF-A0A944HM08-F1
#
_cell.length_a   1.000
_cell.length_b   1.000
_cell.length_c   1.000
_cell.angle_alpha   90.00
_cell.angle_beta   90.00
_cell.angle_gamma   90.00
#
_symmetry.space_group_name_H-M   'P 1'
#
loop_
_entity.id
_entity.type
_entity.pdbx_description
1 polymer ?
#
loop_
_entity_poly.entity_id
_entity_poly.type
_entity_poly.pdbx_seq_one_letter_code
_entity_poly.pdbx_strand_id
1 'polypeptide(L)'
;MSHLIHAARLVLPAAAAALLGQLLTGVPAAAGTDASAASAYPIILDVDLTPNPVCSGPVQGRVQLYDPAAARARATVEWRVRAGGEQLGGGQIVMGAALSGAGFSIPFDRVPPAETGLRFDARVLPSSAGEEPGPYGKVWRDTIRRGCDPVRVASVGDSVVWGQGLEHDQKFPYLTGQLLGRATGRGHQHMDYAISGAVLDAPELPAGNDDSACLQKQEKQDPDGDGEMEFGEVTQQVPDVFCQLEKAGAQARAGGYGLDLVVINGCINDLDPFFGIAVGITPGSKNLPEAVRRECSGIGAAPENPAKDVPYFSGAKVGYGGRGMRAAIEKAHSLPGRPKVIVADFYYALSRASSPIPVKHCTAPGLEGARFIACKGALGEATTRYEQYTQLANDAYRKAADAANNASPDGPYAVAADGLFTLDSAVFAPHSTVWGTPFADPMYPLRKKACPELSSTPVQCLSAAVGHPDIAGARRYADAFLLNPRLRQWFHLAPGGPRLVLAAPKDAHVGSEVRLTATVGGAWPPAGYRYHWYFGDGTRQETGEATTTHAYDREGPYLPRLVLTSVDGRQVLTEATETITVN
;
A
#
# COMPACT_ATOMS: atom_id res chain seq x y z
N MET A 1 -42.34 3.79 31.52
CA MET A 1 -40.92 4.24 31.45
C MET A 1 -39.98 3.10 31.02
N SER A 2 -40.29 2.35 29.95
CA SER A 2 -39.43 1.23 29.48
C SER A 2 -39.22 1.17 27.96
N HIS A 3 -39.61 2.20 27.21
CA HIS A 3 -39.50 2.22 25.74
C HIS A 3 -38.61 3.35 25.16
N LEU A 4 -37.90 4.10 26.01
CA LEU A 4 -37.05 5.22 25.58
C LEU A 4 -35.53 4.93 25.65
N ILE A 5 -35.11 3.74 26.12
CA ILE A 5 -33.68 3.41 26.30
C ILE A 5 -33.12 2.56 25.13
N HIS A 6 -33.95 1.94 24.30
CA HIS A 6 -33.49 1.12 23.16
C HIS A 6 -33.26 1.90 21.86
N ALA A 7 -33.79 3.13 21.73
CA ALA A 7 -33.62 3.93 20.50
C ALA A 7 -32.29 4.70 20.45
N ALA A 8 -31.57 4.84 21.55
CA ALA A 8 -30.32 5.62 21.61
C ALA A 8 -29.06 4.83 21.20
N ARG A 9 -29.12 3.47 21.19
CA ARG A 9 -27.97 2.62 20.86
C ARG A 9 -27.86 2.23 19.37
N LEU A 10 -28.87 2.53 18.57
CA LEU A 10 -28.92 2.21 17.13
C LEU A 10 -28.64 3.42 16.21
N VAL A 11 -28.57 4.64 16.76
CA VAL A 11 -28.41 5.88 15.96
C VAL A 11 -26.95 6.23 15.68
N LEU A 12 -26.01 5.85 16.55
CA LEU A 12 -24.56 6.01 16.34
C LEU A 12 -24.00 5.15 15.18
N PRO A 13 -24.31 3.83 15.08
CA PRO A 13 -23.81 3.02 13.98
C PRO A 13 -24.37 3.44 12.62
N ALA A 14 -25.62 3.91 12.54
CA ALA A 14 -26.23 4.34 11.28
C ALA A 14 -25.64 5.67 10.75
N ALA A 15 -25.29 6.60 11.63
CA ALA A 15 -24.70 7.88 11.23
C ALA A 15 -23.21 7.74 10.85
N ALA A 16 -22.45 6.91 11.57
CA ALA A 16 -21.05 6.61 11.25
C ALA A 16 -20.93 5.73 9.99
N ALA A 17 -21.80 4.72 9.84
CA ALA A 17 -21.90 3.91 8.61
C ALA A 17 -22.42 4.72 7.43
N ALA A 18 -23.25 5.75 7.62
CA ALA A 18 -23.64 6.67 6.55
C ALA A 18 -22.49 7.62 6.18
N LEU A 19 -21.66 8.07 7.14
CA LEU A 19 -20.54 8.96 6.85
C LEU A 19 -19.36 8.23 6.20
N LEU A 20 -18.96 7.07 6.74
CA LEU A 20 -17.96 6.20 6.11
C LEU A 20 -18.51 5.57 4.83
N GLY A 21 -19.77 5.15 4.85
CA GLY A 21 -20.49 4.72 3.67
C GLY A 21 -20.61 5.82 2.63
N GLN A 22 -20.61 7.12 2.95
CA GLN A 22 -20.58 8.21 1.95
C GLN A 22 -19.15 8.64 1.55
N LEU A 23 -18.17 8.44 2.42
CA LEU A 23 -16.73 8.51 2.09
C LEU A 23 -16.35 7.39 1.11
N LEU A 24 -16.99 6.22 1.24
CA LEU A 24 -16.84 5.03 0.40
C LEU A 24 -17.89 4.90 -0.71
N THR A 25 -19.01 5.61 -0.62
CA THR A 25 -20.00 5.77 -1.69
C THR A 25 -20.08 7.25 -1.97
N GLY A 26 -19.14 7.77 -2.76
CA GLY A 26 -19.29 9.10 -3.32
C GLY A 26 -20.59 9.10 -4.12
N VAL A 27 -21.70 9.54 -3.51
CA VAL A 27 -22.96 9.74 -4.22
C VAL A 27 -22.67 10.90 -5.18
N PRO A 28 -22.68 10.70 -6.50
CA PRO A 28 -22.63 11.82 -7.40
C PRO A 28 -23.92 12.61 -7.17
N ALA A 29 -23.80 13.91 -6.96
CA ALA A 29 -24.86 14.83 -7.33
C ALA A 29 -25.20 14.49 -8.79
N ALA A 30 -26.39 13.91 -9.01
CA ALA A 30 -26.95 13.50 -10.28
C ALA A 30 -25.89 13.18 -11.36
N ALA A 31 -25.57 11.90 -11.52
CA ALA A 31 -24.89 11.44 -12.73
C ALA A 31 -25.69 11.92 -13.94
N GLY A 32 -25.25 13.04 -14.54
CA GLY A 32 -25.62 13.41 -15.88
C GLY A 32 -25.31 12.20 -16.75
N THR A 33 -26.24 11.87 -17.62
CA THR A 33 -26.22 10.74 -18.55
C THR A 33 -25.13 10.83 -19.63
N ASP A 34 -24.03 11.53 -19.35
CA ASP A 34 -22.87 11.59 -20.23
C ASP A 34 -21.84 10.54 -19.81
N ALA A 35 -22.16 9.31 -20.17
CA ALA A 35 -21.20 8.24 -20.33
C ALA A 35 -20.21 8.61 -21.46
N SER A 36 -19.28 9.52 -21.17
CA SER A 36 -18.27 9.93 -22.15
C SER A 36 -17.22 8.83 -22.32
N ALA A 37 -17.32 8.14 -23.46
CA ALA A 37 -16.28 7.63 -24.37
C ALA A 37 -14.96 6.97 -23.87
N ALA A 38 -14.73 6.76 -22.57
CA ALA A 38 -13.44 6.25 -22.07
C ALA A 38 -13.36 4.73 -21.86
N SER A 39 -14.42 3.95 -22.15
CA SER A 39 -14.49 2.50 -21.86
C SER A 39 -14.83 1.59 -23.06
N ALA A 40 -14.63 2.05 -24.30
CA ALA A 40 -15.05 1.32 -25.51
C ALA A 40 -14.01 0.32 -26.07
N TYR A 41 -12.87 0.12 -25.39
CA TYR A 41 -11.71 -0.57 -25.97
C TYR A 41 -11.18 -1.73 -25.10
N PRO A 42 -10.39 -2.65 -25.66
CA PRO A 42 -9.72 -3.71 -24.92
C PRO A 42 -8.72 -3.12 -23.92
N ILE A 43 -8.61 -3.75 -22.75
CA ILE A 43 -7.68 -3.33 -21.69
C ILE A 43 -6.65 -4.42 -21.48
N ILE A 44 -5.38 -4.05 -21.35
CA ILE A 44 -4.34 -4.96 -20.86
C ILE A 44 -4.38 -4.93 -19.33
N LEU A 45 -4.70 -6.07 -18.72
CA LEU A 45 -4.83 -6.19 -17.26
C LEU A 45 -3.51 -6.50 -16.57
N ASP A 46 -2.65 -7.23 -17.24
CA ASP A 46 -1.39 -7.72 -16.69
C ASP A 46 -0.42 -8.04 -17.81
N VAL A 47 0.87 -7.82 -17.53
CA VAL A 47 1.98 -8.24 -18.36
C VAL A 47 3.00 -8.90 -17.46
N ASP A 48 3.18 -10.20 -17.64
CA ASP A 48 4.20 -10.95 -16.94
C ASP A 48 5.45 -11.05 -17.84
N LEU A 49 6.54 -10.42 -17.40
CA LEU A 49 7.88 -10.51 -17.98
C LEU A 49 8.82 -11.41 -17.15
N THR A 50 8.29 -12.20 -16.22
CA THR A 50 9.08 -13.01 -15.28
C THR A 50 9.45 -14.38 -15.86
N PRO A 51 10.70 -14.85 -15.69
CA PRO A 51 11.83 -14.13 -15.11
C PRO A 51 12.48 -13.17 -16.12
N ASN A 52 12.81 -11.95 -15.69
CA ASN A 52 13.44 -10.92 -16.54
C ASN A 52 15.00 -10.82 -16.44
N PRO A 53 15.81 -11.87 -16.19
CA PRO A 53 17.23 -11.80 -16.50
C PRO A 53 17.42 -12.07 -17.99
N VAL A 54 17.48 -11.00 -18.78
CA VAL A 54 17.88 -11.03 -20.19
C VAL A 54 19.41 -11.18 -20.27
N CYS A 55 19.90 -12.34 -19.83
CA CYS A 55 21.31 -12.71 -19.91
C CYS A 55 21.73 -13.06 -21.34
N SER A 56 20.92 -13.91 -21.94
CA SER A 56 21.15 -14.56 -23.21
C SER A 56 19.83 -15.14 -23.65
N GLY A 57 19.42 -14.88 -24.89
CA GLY A 57 18.14 -15.36 -25.41
C GLY A 57 16.99 -14.37 -25.25
N PRO A 58 15.85 -14.67 -25.89
CA PRO A 58 14.73 -13.75 -25.97
C PRO A 58 14.06 -13.56 -24.61
N VAL A 59 13.52 -12.36 -24.37
CA VAL A 59 12.57 -12.14 -23.28
C VAL A 59 11.31 -12.88 -23.61
N GLN A 60 10.84 -13.73 -22.71
CA GLN A 60 9.53 -14.34 -22.80
C GLN A 60 8.56 -13.52 -21.97
N GLY A 61 7.35 -13.34 -22.47
CA GLY A 61 6.32 -12.64 -21.73
C GLY A 61 4.93 -13.19 -22.00
N ARG A 62 3.99 -12.81 -21.14
CA ARG A 62 2.57 -13.07 -21.30
C ARG A 62 1.81 -11.77 -21.13
N VAL A 63 0.84 -11.51 -22.00
CA VAL A 63 -0.12 -10.42 -21.86
C VAL A 63 -1.48 -11.00 -21.51
N GLN A 64 -2.19 -10.36 -20.59
CA GLN A 64 -3.60 -10.65 -20.27
C GLN A 64 -4.49 -9.51 -20.74
N LEU A 65 -5.49 -9.84 -21.55
CA LEU A 65 -6.41 -8.90 -22.18
C LEU A 65 -7.81 -9.08 -21.60
N TYR A 66 -8.47 -7.97 -21.30
CA TYR A 66 -9.84 -7.94 -20.80
C TYR A 66 -10.77 -7.14 -21.71
N ASP A 67 -11.72 -7.86 -22.32
CA ASP A 67 -12.81 -7.25 -23.06
C ASP A 67 -14.04 -8.17 -23.18
N PRO A 68 -15.00 -8.06 -22.24
CA PRO A 68 -16.28 -8.77 -22.31
C PRO A 68 -17.08 -8.53 -23.59
N ALA A 69 -17.03 -7.32 -24.17
CA ALA A 69 -17.77 -7.00 -25.38
C ALA A 69 -17.14 -7.71 -26.60
N ALA A 70 -15.81 -7.66 -26.73
CA ALA A 70 -15.10 -8.41 -27.75
C ALA A 70 -15.31 -9.92 -27.59
N ALA A 71 -15.35 -10.42 -26.36
CA ALA A 71 -15.63 -11.83 -26.09
C ALA A 71 -17.03 -12.27 -26.56
N ARG A 72 -18.07 -11.47 -26.25
CA ARG A 72 -19.45 -11.73 -26.73
C ARG A 72 -19.54 -11.73 -28.25
N ALA A 73 -18.79 -10.84 -28.90
CA ALA A 73 -18.73 -10.74 -30.36
C ALA A 73 -17.76 -11.74 -31.03
N ARG A 74 -16.98 -12.50 -30.24
CA ARG A 74 -15.80 -13.26 -30.73
C ARG A 74 -14.89 -12.44 -31.63
N ALA A 75 -14.70 -11.17 -31.27
CA ALA A 75 -13.88 -10.24 -32.04
C ALA A 75 -12.39 -10.57 -31.89
N THR A 76 -11.63 -10.21 -32.92
CA THR A 76 -10.17 -10.29 -32.88
C THR A 76 -9.60 -9.02 -32.25
N VAL A 77 -8.74 -9.17 -31.26
CA VAL A 77 -8.02 -8.09 -30.60
C VAL A 77 -6.56 -8.12 -31.02
N GLU A 78 -6.07 -7.01 -31.56
CA GLU A 78 -4.64 -6.78 -31.78
C GLU A 78 -4.04 -6.14 -30.52
N TRP A 79 -2.85 -6.59 -30.14
CA TRP A 79 -2.07 -5.98 -29.07
C TRP A 79 -0.61 -5.81 -29.50
N ARG A 80 0.09 -4.84 -28.93
CA ARG A 80 1.47 -4.48 -29.31
C ARG A 80 2.35 -4.25 -28.10
N VAL A 81 3.65 -4.47 -28.26
CA VAL A 81 4.71 -4.05 -27.34
C VAL A 81 5.59 -3.03 -28.04
N ARG A 82 5.73 -1.84 -27.46
CA ARG A 82 6.47 -0.74 -28.08
C ARG A 82 7.53 -0.17 -27.13
N ALA A 83 8.69 0.15 -27.68
CA ALA A 83 9.73 0.95 -27.04
C ALA A 83 9.91 2.23 -27.86
N GLY A 84 9.47 3.38 -27.35
CA GLY A 84 9.40 4.60 -28.15
C GLY A 84 8.50 4.42 -29.39
N GLY A 85 9.04 4.69 -30.58
CA GLY A 85 8.37 4.47 -31.87
C GLY A 85 8.50 3.05 -32.43
N GLU A 86 9.36 2.21 -31.86
CA GLU A 86 9.64 0.86 -32.35
C GLU A 86 8.67 -0.16 -31.75
N GLN A 87 8.11 -1.04 -32.57
CA GLN A 87 7.32 -2.19 -32.10
C GLN A 87 8.22 -3.41 -31.91
N LEU A 88 8.46 -3.79 -30.65
CA LEU A 88 9.32 -4.91 -30.27
C LEU A 88 8.61 -6.26 -30.38
N GLY A 89 7.28 -6.27 -30.21
CA GLY A 89 6.45 -7.46 -30.25
C GLY A 89 4.97 -7.10 -30.42
N GLY A 90 4.11 -8.11 -30.39
CA GLY A 90 2.67 -7.94 -30.58
C GLY A 90 2.04 -9.21 -31.13
N GLY A 91 0.72 -9.20 -31.23
CA GLY A 91 -0.03 -10.31 -31.77
C GLY A 91 -1.51 -9.99 -31.91
N GLN A 92 -2.25 -10.99 -32.36
CA GLN A 92 -3.70 -10.95 -32.46
C GLN A 92 -4.26 -12.16 -31.71
N ILE A 93 -5.39 -11.97 -31.03
CA ILE A 93 -6.10 -13.04 -30.33
C ILE A 93 -7.60 -12.90 -30.56
N VAL A 94 -8.27 -14.01 -30.85
CA VAL A 94 -9.73 -14.06 -30.87
C VAL A 94 -10.20 -14.18 -29.43
N MET A 95 -10.98 -13.21 -28.95
CA MET A 95 -11.48 -13.20 -27.57
C MET A 95 -12.54 -14.29 -27.40
N GLY A 96 -12.16 -15.43 -26.81
CA GLY A 96 -13.07 -16.54 -26.51
C GLY A 96 -13.76 -16.42 -25.14
N ALA A 97 -13.21 -15.60 -24.25
CA ALA A 97 -13.72 -15.29 -22.92
C ALA A 97 -13.39 -13.84 -22.59
N ALA A 98 -14.05 -13.27 -21.56
CA ALA A 98 -13.83 -11.89 -21.14
C ALA A 98 -12.36 -11.60 -20.82
N LEU A 99 -11.65 -12.59 -20.27
CA LEU A 99 -10.21 -12.60 -20.07
C LEU A 99 -9.57 -13.55 -21.08
N SER A 100 -8.53 -13.11 -21.79
CA SER A 100 -7.75 -13.97 -22.71
C SER A 100 -6.26 -13.61 -22.63
N GLY A 101 -5.40 -14.62 -22.62
CA GLY A 101 -3.96 -14.44 -22.51
C GLY A 101 -3.21 -14.85 -23.78
N ALA A 102 -2.12 -14.16 -24.10
CA ALA A 102 -1.22 -14.51 -25.19
C ALA A 102 0.25 -14.48 -24.72
N GLY A 103 1.03 -15.49 -25.14
CA GLY A 103 2.48 -15.50 -24.96
C GLY A 103 3.19 -14.74 -26.06
N PHE A 104 4.35 -14.18 -25.77
CA PHE A 104 5.18 -13.48 -26.73
C PHE A 104 6.66 -13.56 -26.42
N SER A 105 7.49 -13.23 -27.41
CA SER A 105 8.94 -13.15 -27.22
C SER A 105 9.52 -11.88 -27.83
N ILE A 106 10.49 -11.27 -27.16
CA ILE A 106 11.30 -10.17 -27.70
C ILE A 106 12.72 -10.71 -27.93
N PRO A 107 13.21 -10.78 -29.18
CA PRO A 107 14.56 -11.24 -29.48
C PRO A 107 15.63 -10.48 -28.70
N PHE A 108 16.66 -11.20 -28.21
CA PHE A 108 17.72 -10.66 -27.34
C PHE A 108 18.41 -9.42 -27.92
N ASP A 109 18.71 -9.45 -29.21
CA ASP A 109 19.36 -8.39 -29.98
C ASP A 109 18.51 -7.11 -30.03
N ARG A 110 17.18 -7.23 -29.93
CA ARG A 110 16.23 -6.12 -29.84
C ARG A 110 16.01 -5.60 -28.43
N VAL A 111 16.50 -6.30 -27.40
CA VAL A 111 16.40 -5.81 -26.02
C VAL A 111 17.43 -4.70 -25.78
N PRO A 112 17.00 -3.49 -25.40
CA PRO A 112 17.92 -2.36 -25.19
C PRO A 112 18.95 -2.62 -24.08
N PRO A 113 20.22 -2.20 -24.27
CA PRO A 113 21.25 -2.29 -23.22
C PRO A 113 20.95 -1.42 -21.98
N ALA A 114 20.32 -0.27 -22.19
CA ALA A 114 19.88 0.64 -21.14
C ALA A 114 18.41 0.39 -20.78
N GLU A 115 18.02 0.76 -19.56
CA GLU A 115 16.62 0.71 -19.13
C GLU A 115 15.76 1.55 -20.08
N THR A 116 14.76 0.92 -20.69
CA THR A 116 13.90 1.52 -21.71
C THR A 116 12.45 1.26 -21.36
N GLY A 117 11.63 2.31 -21.41
CA GLY A 117 10.20 2.22 -21.17
C GLY A 117 9.47 1.42 -22.25
N LEU A 118 8.69 0.44 -21.82
CA LEU A 118 7.77 -0.33 -22.64
C LEU A 118 6.35 0.23 -22.53
N ARG A 119 5.62 0.15 -23.65
CA ARG A 119 4.20 0.46 -23.73
C ARG A 119 3.49 -0.70 -24.39
N PHE A 120 2.47 -1.19 -23.71
CA PHE A 120 1.57 -2.21 -24.22
C PHE A 120 0.19 -1.60 -24.41
N ASP A 121 -0.40 -1.81 -25.59
CA ASP A 121 -1.74 -1.35 -25.90
C ASP A 121 -2.46 -2.34 -26.81
N ALA A 122 -3.79 -2.30 -26.77
CA ALA A 122 -4.64 -3.21 -27.51
C ALA A 122 -5.83 -2.50 -28.16
N ARG A 123 -6.32 -3.03 -29.28
CA ARG A 123 -7.51 -2.55 -30.00
C ARG A 123 -8.30 -3.69 -30.61
N VAL A 124 -9.59 -3.47 -30.83
CA VAL A 124 -10.42 -4.40 -31.62
C VAL A 124 -10.13 -4.20 -33.10
N LEU A 125 -9.92 -5.29 -33.83
CA LEU A 125 -9.80 -5.31 -35.28
C LEU A 125 -11.17 -5.37 -35.96
N PRO A 126 -11.29 -4.83 -37.18
CA PRO A 126 -12.55 -4.85 -37.93
C PRO A 126 -12.99 -6.28 -38.24
N SER A 127 -14.30 -6.48 -38.28
CA SER A 127 -14.91 -7.80 -38.55
C SER A 127 -15.06 -8.08 -40.05
N SER A 128 -15.04 -7.02 -40.86
CA SER A 128 -15.21 -7.07 -42.31
C SER A 128 -14.21 -6.16 -43.04
N ALA A 129 -13.95 -6.46 -44.31
CA ALA A 129 -13.07 -5.63 -45.13
C ALA A 129 -13.74 -4.28 -45.42
N GLY A 130 -13.09 -3.17 -45.01
CA GLY A 130 -13.58 -1.80 -45.20
C GLY A 130 -14.05 -1.11 -43.92
N GLU A 131 -14.13 -1.82 -42.80
CA GLU A 131 -14.28 -1.21 -41.47
C GLU A 131 -12.92 -0.71 -40.95
N GLU A 132 -12.92 0.45 -40.31
CA GLU A 132 -11.72 0.96 -39.63
C GLU A 132 -11.49 0.22 -38.30
N PRO A 133 -10.23 -0.08 -37.94
CA PRO A 133 -9.93 -0.63 -36.62
C PRO A 133 -10.37 0.32 -35.51
N GLY A 134 -10.76 -0.27 -34.38
CA GLY A 134 -10.95 0.51 -33.16
C GLY A 134 -9.65 1.22 -32.76
N PRO A 135 -9.73 2.33 -32.01
CA PRO A 135 -8.53 2.94 -31.46
C PRO A 135 -7.92 2.04 -30.36
N TYR A 136 -6.65 2.29 -30.07
CA TYR A 136 -5.96 1.63 -28.97
C TYR A 136 -6.52 2.11 -27.63
N GLY A 137 -6.76 1.14 -26.73
CA GLY A 137 -7.20 1.37 -25.37
C GLY A 137 -6.10 1.92 -24.46
N LYS A 138 -6.33 1.80 -23.15
CA LYS A 138 -5.39 2.22 -22.11
C LYS A 138 -4.03 1.53 -22.30
N VAL A 139 -2.96 2.30 -22.12
CA VAL A 139 -1.59 1.81 -22.21
C VAL A 139 -1.16 1.22 -20.86
N TRP A 140 -0.69 -0.03 -20.87
CA TRP A 140 0.09 -0.60 -19.79
C TRP A 140 1.57 -0.25 -19.97
N ARG A 141 2.26 0.06 -18.87
CA ARG A 141 3.65 0.52 -18.87
C ARG A 141 4.53 -0.42 -18.07
N ASP A 142 5.75 -0.58 -18.55
CA ASP A 142 6.80 -1.29 -17.83
C ASP A 142 8.16 -0.78 -18.32
N THR A 143 9.24 -1.43 -17.90
CA THR A 143 10.59 -1.19 -18.42
C THR A 143 11.25 -2.51 -18.78
N ILE A 144 12.23 -2.41 -19.67
CA ILE A 144 13.07 -3.55 -20.02
C ILE A 144 14.52 -3.10 -20.12
N ARG A 145 15.42 -4.02 -19.79
CA ARG A 145 16.86 -3.81 -19.88
C ARG A 145 17.57 -5.13 -20.10
N ARG A 146 18.63 -5.12 -20.90
CA ARG A 146 19.57 -6.24 -20.99
C ARG A 146 20.38 -6.37 -19.70
N GLY A 147 20.38 -7.54 -19.07
CA GLY A 147 21.09 -7.78 -17.83
C GLY A 147 20.76 -9.13 -17.18
N CYS A 148 21.68 -9.64 -16.37
CA CYS A 148 21.57 -10.96 -15.74
C CYS A 148 21.10 -10.95 -14.29
N ASP A 149 21.25 -9.81 -13.64
CA ASP A 149 21.14 -9.72 -12.19
C ASP A 149 20.40 -8.44 -11.80
N PRO A 150 19.11 -8.30 -12.18
CA PRO A 150 18.29 -7.18 -11.73
C PRO A 150 18.09 -7.23 -10.21
N VAL A 151 17.85 -6.08 -9.59
CA VAL A 151 17.32 -6.02 -8.22
C VAL A 151 15.90 -6.61 -8.25
N ARG A 152 15.71 -7.74 -7.57
CA ARG A 152 14.41 -8.43 -7.49
C ARG A 152 13.70 -8.06 -6.21
N VAL A 153 12.55 -7.41 -6.36
CA VAL A 153 11.70 -6.95 -5.27
C VAL A 153 10.39 -7.75 -5.29
N ALA A 154 10.04 -8.36 -4.17
CA ALA A 154 8.69 -8.88 -3.97
C ALA A 154 7.91 -7.91 -3.06
N SER A 155 6.65 -7.62 -3.38
CA SER A 155 5.72 -7.00 -2.44
C SER A 155 4.72 -8.00 -1.91
N VAL A 156 4.47 -7.93 -0.61
CA VAL A 156 3.41 -8.65 0.09
C VAL A 156 2.74 -7.67 1.05
N GLY A 157 1.48 -7.88 1.37
CA GLY A 157 0.75 -7.06 2.31
C GLY A 157 -0.65 -6.76 1.84
N ASP A 158 -1.16 -5.64 2.35
CA ASP A 158 -2.52 -5.20 2.16
C ASP A 158 -2.66 -4.13 1.07
N SER A 159 -3.70 -3.31 1.19
CA SER A 159 -4.03 -2.21 0.28
C SER A 159 -2.98 -1.10 0.23
N VAL A 160 -2.20 -0.91 1.30
CA VAL A 160 -1.10 0.05 1.32
C VAL A 160 -0.07 -0.35 0.27
N VAL A 161 0.47 -1.57 0.38
CA VAL A 161 1.52 -2.08 -0.51
C VAL A 161 0.97 -2.41 -1.91
N TRP A 162 -0.29 -2.87 -2.02
CA TRP A 162 -0.96 -3.02 -3.31
C TRP A 162 -0.97 -1.72 -4.10
N GLY A 163 -1.12 -0.57 -3.42
CA GLY A 163 -1.29 0.72 -4.09
C GLY A 163 -2.58 0.76 -4.88
N GLN A 164 -3.72 0.54 -4.23
CA GLN A 164 -5.03 0.51 -4.90
C GLN A 164 -5.27 1.81 -5.67
N GLY A 165 -5.71 1.66 -6.91
CA GLY A 165 -5.85 2.80 -7.81
C GLY A 165 -4.54 3.30 -8.43
N LEU A 166 -3.42 2.58 -8.33
CA LEU A 166 -2.20 2.90 -9.07
C LEU A 166 -2.01 1.91 -10.22
N GLU A 167 -1.47 2.40 -11.33
CA GLU A 167 -0.89 1.50 -12.34
C GLU A 167 0.32 0.77 -11.73
N HIS A 168 0.61 -0.44 -12.23
CA HIS A 168 1.70 -1.26 -11.70
C HIS A 168 3.04 -0.50 -11.63
N ASP A 169 3.38 0.27 -12.66
CA ASP A 169 4.61 1.07 -12.73
C ASP A 169 4.64 2.30 -11.80
N GLN A 170 3.53 2.58 -11.11
CA GLN A 170 3.37 3.70 -10.19
C GLN A 170 3.34 3.26 -8.72
N LYS A 171 3.25 1.96 -8.45
CA LYS A 171 3.24 1.42 -7.09
C LYS A 171 4.60 1.63 -6.42
N PHE A 172 4.62 2.00 -5.14
CA PHE A 172 5.88 2.29 -4.47
C PHE A 172 6.85 1.10 -4.37
N PRO A 173 6.43 -0.18 -4.27
CA PRO A 173 7.38 -1.29 -4.33
C PRO A 173 8.07 -1.40 -5.69
N TYR A 174 7.32 -1.19 -6.79
CA TYR A 174 7.87 -1.11 -8.14
C TYR A 174 8.89 0.02 -8.26
N LEU A 175 8.49 1.23 -7.86
CA LEU A 175 9.36 2.41 -7.88
C LEU A 175 10.61 2.24 -7.01
N THR A 176 10.48 1.60 -5.85
CA THR A 176 11.61 1.27 -4.97
C THR A 176 12.60 0.35 -5.69
N GLY A 177 12.09 -0.72 -6.32
CA GLY A 177 12.90 -1.62 -7.15
C GLY A 177 13.59 -0.87 -8.28
N GLN A 178 12.86 -0.01 -9.00
CA GLN A 178 13.40 0.81 -10.09
C GLN A 178 14.52 1.73 -9.62
N LEU A 179 14.32 2.46 -8.53
CA LEU A 179 15.34 3.35 -7.96
C LEU A 179 16.57 2.59 -7.48
N LEU A 180 16.41 1.45 -6.82
CA LEU A 180 17.52 0.57 -6.43
C LEU A 180 18.25 0.00 -7.64
N GLY A 181 17.52 -0.45 -8.66
CA GLY A 181 18.07 -0.99 -9.89
C GLY A 181 18.91 0.04 -10.65
N ARG A 182 18.49 1.32 -10.64
CA ARG A 182 19.27 2.44 -11.17
C ARG A 182 20.49 2.75 -10.31
N ALA A 183 20.32 2.83 -8.98
CA ALA A 183 21.40 3.19 -8.06
C ALA A 183 22.51 2.12 -7.99
N THR A 184 22.16 0.85 -8.18
CA THR A 184 23.10 -0.28 -8.23
C THR A 184 23.61 -0.58 -9.65
N GLY A 185 22.99 0.01 -10.69
CA GLY A 185 23.28 -0.29 -12.08
C GLY A 185 22.77 -1.64 -12.58
N ARG A 186 22.02 -2.39 -11.77
CA ARG A 186 21.53 -3.76 -12.04
C ARG A 186 20.27 -3.84 -12.93
N GLY A 187 19.48 -2.75 -12.99
CA GLY A 187 18.08 -2.85 -13.45
C GLY A 187 17.20 -3.46 -12.37
N HIS A 188 15.91 -3.67 -12.63
CA HIS A 188 14.97 -4.14 -11.61
C HIS A 188 13.93 -5.11 -12.15
N GLN A 189 13.35 -5.88 -11.23
CA GLN A 189 12.19 -6.71 -11.45
C GLN A 189 11.33 -6.66 -10.20
N HIS A 190 10.03 -6.42 -10.37
CA HIS A 190 9.07 -6.38 -9.27
C HIS A 190 8.05 -7.50 -9.44
N MET A 191 7.78 -8.25 -8.36
CA MET A 191 6.71 -9.23 -8.30
C MET A 191 5.74 -8.85 -7.20
N ASP A 192 4.50 -8.56 -7.59
CA ASP A 192 3.47 -8.09 -6.68
C ASP A 192 2.56 -9.23 -6.24
N TYR A 193 2.62 -9.56 -4.95
CA TYR A 193 1.73 -10.52 -4.31
C TYR A 193 0.87 -9.87 -3.25
N ALA A 194 1.05 -8.56 -2.99
CA ALA A 194 0.21 -7.82 -2.07
C ALA A 194 -1.24 -7.95 -2.54
N ILE A 195 -2.18 -7.79 -1.61
CA ILE A 195 -3.61 -7.96 -1.82
C ILE A 195 -4.38 -6.99 -0.91
N SER A 196 -5.20 -6.10 -1.48
CA SER A 196 -6.14 -5.31 -0.66
C SER A 196 -6.98 -6.18 0.27
N GLY A 197 -7.12 -5.75 1.52
CA GLY A 197 -7.91 -6.49 2.50
C GLY A 197 -7.18 -7.67 3.13
N ALA A 198 -5.94 -7.97 2.73
CA ALA A 198 -5.15 -9.00 3.40
C ALA A 198 -4.91 -8.64 4.86
N VAL A 199 -5.16 -9.60 5.75
CA VAL A 199 -4.78 -9.56 7.15
C VAL A 199 -3.33 -10.03 7.32
N LEU A 200 -2.67 -9.61 8.40
CA LEU A 200 -1.30 -10.00 8.67
C LEU A 200 -1.18 -11.51 8.88
N ASP A 201 -2.14 -12.09 9.61
CA ASP A 201 -2.19 -13.52 9.84
C ASP A 201 -3.64 -13.98 9.99
N ALA A 202 -4.03 -14.98 9.21
CA ALA A 202 -5.34 -15.64 9.31
C ALA A 202 -5.18 -17.10 9.79
N PRO A 203 -5.19 -17.37 11.12
CA PRO A 203 -4.87 -18.70 11.67
C PRO A 203 -5.74 -19.87 11.18
N GLU A 204 -6.94 -19.55 10.69
CA GLU A 204 -7.91 -20.51 10.18
C GLU A 204 -7.87 -20.64 8.65
N LEU A 205 -7.08 -19.81 7.94
CA LEU A 205 -7.07 -19.70 6.48
C LEU A 205 -5.63 -19.56 5.93
N PRO A 206 -4.88 -20.68 5.80
CA PRO A 206 -5.31 -22.07 5.96
C PRO A 206 -5.24 -22.55 7.41
N ALA A 207 -6.20 -23.43 7.76
CA ALA A 207 -6.33 -23.98 9.10
C ALA A 207 -5.01 -24.53 9.65
N GLY A 208 -4.62 -24.05 10.83
CA GLY A 208 -3.41 -24.49 11.52
C GLY A 208 -2.13 -23.80 11.04
N ASN A 209 -2.22 -22.68 10.33
CA ASN A 209 -1.07 -21.92 9.81
C ASN A 209 -0.17 -22.74 8.86
N ASP A 210 -0.75 -23.68 8.10
CA ASP A 210 -0.03 -24.41 7.06
C ASP A 210 0.10 -23.57 5.78
N ASP A 211 1.04 -22.63 5.76
CA ASP A 211 1.28 -21.74 4.62
C ASP A 211 1.40 -22.51 3.27
N SER A 212 1.86 -23.77 3.29
CA SER A 212 2.05 -24.56 2.07
C SER A 212 0.73 -24.91 1.37
N ALA A 213 -0.37 -24.98 2.14
CA ALA A 213 -1.71 -25.21 1.62
C ALA A 213 -2.18 -24.06 0.71
N CYS A 214 -1.65 -22.84 0.89
CA CYS A 214 -1.97 -21.67 0.05
C CYS A 214 -1.52 -21.82 -1.41
N LEU A 215 -0.64 -22.79 -1.71
CA LEU A 215 -0.21 -23.10 -3.09
C LEU A 215 -1.21 -23.97 -3.84
N GLN A 216 -2.06 -24.71 -3.12
CA GLN A 216 -2.99 -25.69 -3.70
C GLN A 216 -4.45 -25.25 -3.62
N LYS A 217 -4.80 -24.40 -2.63
CA LYS A 217 -6.16 -23.94 -2.40
C LYS A 217 -6.30 -22.47 -2.78
N GLN A 218 -7.39 -22.15 -3.48
CA GLN A 218 -7.88 -20.78 -3.57
C GLN A 218 -8.75 -20.53 -2.36
N GLU A 219 -8.18 -19.91 -1.33
CA GLU A 219 -8.95 -19.46 -0.18
C GLU A 219 -9.72 -18.20 -0.56
N LYS A 220 -10.99 -18.12 -0.14
CA LYS A 220 -11.84 -16.96 -0.37
C LYS A 220 -11.63 -15.95 0.75
N GLN A 221 -11.68 -14.67 0.40
CA GLN A 221 -11.72 -13.57 1.38
C GLN A 221 -12.98 -13.62 2.25
N ASP A 222 -14.04 -14.24 1.72
CA ASP A 222 -15.35 -14.47 2.36
C ASP A 222 -15.58 -15.98 2.54
N PRO A 223 -15.06 -16.58 3.62
CA PRO A 223 -15.09 -18.03 3.81
C PRO A 223 -16.50 -18.57 4.06
N ASP A 224 -17.36 -17.75 4.68
CA ASP A 224 -18.77 -18.01 4.98
C ASP A 224 -19.70 -17.69 3.79
N GLY A 225 -19.25 -16.88 2.83
CA GLY A 225 -19.97 -16.63 1.59
C GLY A 225 -21.19 -15.74 1.76
N ASP A 226 -21.23 -14.92 2.80
CA ASP A 226 -22.33 -14.00 3.10
C ASP A 226 -22.23 -12.67 2.33
N GLY A 227 -21.14 -12.47 1.59
CA GLY A 227 -20.83 -11.28 0.81
C GLY A 227 -20.32 -10.12 1.67
N GLU A 228 -20.16 -10.32 2.98
CA GLU A 228 -19.76 -9.27 3.91
C GLU A 228 -18.27 -8.99 3.82
N MET A 229 -17.43 -9.88 3.28
CA MET A 229 -15.97 -9.68 3.13
C MET A 229 -15.50 -9.23 1.73
N GLU A 230 -16.39 -8.91 0.78
CA GLU A 230 -15.99 -8.44 -0.56
C GLU A 230 -15.64 -6.94 -0.58
N PHE A 231 -14.37 -6.60 -0.32
CA PHE A 231 -13.87 -5.23 -0.46
C PHE A 231 -12.54 -5.19 -1.21
N GLY A 232 -12.59 -4.70 -2.45
CA GLY A 232 -11.39 -4.53 -3.27
C GLY A 232 -11.66 -4.67 -4.76
N GLU A 233 -10.62 -4.47 -5.54
CA GLU A 233 -10.62 -4.64 -7.00
C GLU A 233 -10.76 -6.12 -7.41
N VAL A 234 -10.62 -7.06 -6.47
CA VAL A 234 -10.56 -8.50 -6.74
C VAL A 234 -11.35 -9.27 -5.68
N THR A 235 -12.24 -10.15 -6.13
CA THR A 235 -13.17 -10.94 -5.30
C THR A 235 -12.68 -12.36 -4.97
N GLN A 236 -11.48 -12.72 -5.44
CA GLN A 236 -10.82 -14.01 -5.15
C GLN A 236 -9.39 -13.75 -4.70
N GLN A 237 -9.16 -13.81 -3.40
CA GLN A 237 -7.94 -13.26 -2.82
C GLN A 237 -7.47 -14.06 -1.62
N VAL A 238 -6.16 -14.32 -1.61
CA VAL A 238 -5.42 -14.88 -0.49
C VAL A 238 -5.49 -13.87 0.65
N PRO A 239 -6.23 -14.13 1.74
CA PRO A 239 -6.48 -13.12 2.75
C PRO A 239 -5.27 -12.87 3.64
N ASP A 240 -4.15 -13.56 3.43
CA ASP A 240 -3.10 -13.73 4.44
C ASP A 240 -1.71 -13.40 3.89
N VAL A 241 -0.94 -12.59 4.62
CA VAL A 241 0.41 -12.15 4.23
C VAL A 241 1.41 -13.32 4.19
N PHE A 242 1.28 -14.33 5.05
CA PHE A 242 2.19 -15.48 5.03
C PHE A 242 1.96 -16.39 3.81
N CYS A 243 0.72 -16.57 3.38
CA CYS A 243 0.41 -17.22 2.11
C CYS A 243 1.00 -16.45 0.92
N GLN A 244 0.96 -15.11 0.94
CA GLN A 244 1.59 -14.30 -0.11
C GLN A 244 3.11 -14.51 -0.13
N LEU A 245 3.75 -14.55 1.06
CA LEU A 245 5.17 -14.90 1.19
C LEU A 245 5.48 -16.31 0.69
N GLU A 246 4.61 -17.29 0.94
CA GLU A 246 4.78 -18.66 0.44
C GLU A 246 4.68 -18.71 -1.10
N LYS A 247 3.74 -17.97 -1.70
CA LYS A 247 3.65 -17.83 -3.16
C LYS A 247 4.89 -17.17 -3.76
N ALA A 248 5.39 -16.10 -3.15
CA ALA A 248 6.64 -15.44 -3.55
C ALA A 248 7.83 -16.41 -3.49
N GLY A 249 7.95 -17.16 -2.40
CA GLY A 249 8.97 -18.18 -2.23
C GLY A 249 8.89 -19.30 -3.25
N ALA A 250 7.68 -19.81 -3.49
CA ALA A 250 7.45 -20.89 -4.45
C ALA A 250 7.80 -20.46 -5.88
N GLN A 251 7.40 -19.26 -6.29
CA GLN A 251 7.74 -18.72 -7.60
C GLN A 251 9.26 -18.52 -7.74
N ALA A 252 9.93 -17.96 -6.73
CA ALA A 252 11.38 -17.78 -6.74
C ALA A 252 12.14 -19.11 -6.84
N ARG A 253 11.70 -20.14 -6.10
CA ARG A 253 12.26 -21.50 -6.19
C ARG A 253 12.05 -22.10 -7.58
N ALA A 254 10.83 -22.02 -8.12
CA ALA A 254 10.51 -22.55 -9.45
C ALA A 254 11.28 -21.84 -10.57
N GLY A 255 11.49 -20.53 -10.43
CA GLY A 255 12.26 -19.71 -11.37
C GLY A 255 13.78 -19.79 -11.20
N GLY A 256 14.28 -20.45 -10.14
CA GLY A 256 15.71 -20.58 -9.87
C GLY A 256 16.43 -19.26 -9.59
N TYR A 257 15.75 -18.28 -8.98
CA TYR A 257 16.31 -16.97 -8.64
C TYR A 257 16.16 -16.62 -7.16
N GLY A 258 17.01 -15.72 -6.67
CA GLY A 258 16.90 -15.13 -5.34
C GLY A 258 16.25 -13.76 -5.37
N LEU A 259 15.46 -13.44 -4.35
CA LEU A 259 14.96 -12.10 -4.06
C LEU A 259 16.05 -11.28 -3.37
N ASP A 260 16.14 -9.98 -3.68
CA ASP A 260 17.03 -9.04 -3.00
C ASP A 260 16.30 -8.30 -1.87
N LEU A 261 15.01 -7.99 -2.09
CA LEU A 261 14.19 -7.19 -1.18
C LEU A 261 12.75 -7.73 -1.13
N VAL A 262 12.18 -7.77 0.07
CA VAL A 262 10.74 -7.91 0.29
C VAL A 262 10.22 -6.63 0.94
N VAL A 263 9.19 -6.04 0.33
CA VAL A 263 8.43 -4.93 0.91
C VAL A 263 7.15 -5.52 1.49
N ILE A 264 6.97 -5.41 2.81
CA ILE A 264 5.87 -6.01 3.55
C ILE A 264 5.05 -4.97 4.30
N ASN A 265 3.73 -5.12 4.31
CA ASN A 265 2.81 -4.44 5.22
C ASN A 265 1.71 -5.43 5.65
N GLY A 266 0.88 -5.06 6.62
CA GLY A 266 -0.23 -5.86 7.14
C GLY A 266 -0.72 -5.28 8.46
N CYS A 267 -1.70 -5.92 9.11
CA CYS A 267 -2.29 -5.57 10.41
C CYS A 267 -3.52 -4.64 10.34
N ILE A 268 -3.62 -3.74 9.35
CA ILE A 268 -4.74 -2.78 9.38
C ILE A 268 -6.09 -3.48 9.25
N ASN A 269 -6.17 -4.50 8.39
CA ASN A 269 -7.40 -5.25 8.17
C ASN A 269 -7.77 -6.12 9.37
N ASP A 270 -6.79 -6.59 10.14
CA ASP A 270 -6.97 -7.33 11.40
C ASP A 270 -7.67 -6.48 12.48
N LEU A 271 -7.50 -5.15 12.43
CA LEU A 271 -8.15 -4.20 13.35
C LEU A 271 -9.44 -3.58 12.81
N ASP A 272 -9.84 -3.93 11.58
CA ASP A 272 -10.93 -3.29 10.86
C ASP A 272 -10.71 -1.77 10.63
N PRO A 273 -10.21 -1.36 9.44
CA PRO A 273 -9.93 0.05 9.17
C PRO A 273 -11.17 0.94 9.29
N PHE A 274 -12.35 0.42 8.99
CA PHE A 274 -13.53 1.24 8.83
C PHE A 274 -14.26 1.45 10.15
N PHE A 275 -14.51 0.38 10.89
CA PHE A 275 -15.34 0.42 12.09
C PHE A 275 -14.55 0.19 13.37
N GLY A 276 -13.48 -0.60 13.32
CA GLY A 276 -12.67 -0.90 14.49
C GLY A 276 -11.70 0.21 14.83
N ILE A 277 -10.88 0.64 13.86
CA ILE A 277 -9.96 1.76 14.06
C ILE A 277 -10.75 3.06 14.21
N ALA A 278 -11.64 3.39 13.27
CA ALA A 278 -12.28 4.71 13.27
C ALA A 278 -13.28 4.91 14.42
N VAL A 279 -14.03 3.88 14.81
CA VAL A 279 -15.15 4.01 15.78
C VAL A 279 -14.99 3.10 17.01
N GLY A 280 -14.16 2.06 16.94
CA GLY A 280 -13.99 1.11 18.05
C GLY A 280 -15.19 0.21 18.29
N ILE A 281 -16.08 0.03 17.30
CA ILE A 281 -17.28 -0.81 17.47
C ILE A 281 -17.01 -2.29 17.20
N THR A 282 -15.98 -2.60 16.43
CA THR A 282 -15.56 -3.98 16.16
C THR A 282 -15.07 -4.61 17.47
N PRO A 283 -15.60 -5.78 17.89
CA PRO A 283 -15.13 -6.47 19.07
C PRO A 283 -13.60 -6.68 19.03
N GLY A 284 -12.93 -6.47 20.16
CA GLY A 284 -11.46 -6.59 20.24
C GLY A 284 -10.67 -5.33 19.86
N SER A 285 -11.26 -4.34 19.17
CA SER A 285 -10.57 -3.08 18.79
C SER A 285 -11.03 -1.83 19.57
N LYS A 286 -11.95 -2.01 20.53
CA LYS A 286 -12.38 -0.95 21.48
C LYS A 286 -11.17 -0.26 22.14
N ASN A 287 -10.29 -1.07 22.72
CA ASN A 287 -8.99 -0.64 23.22
C ASN A 287 -7.95 -0.77 22.11
N LEU A 288 -7.73 0.32 21.38
CA LEU A 288 -6.87 0.34 20.21
C LEU A 288 -5.40 -0.05 20.53
N PRO A 289 -4.77 0.43 21.62
CA PRO A 289 -3.45 -0.06 22.02
C PRO A 289 -3.35 -1.57 22.26
N GLU A 290 -4.32 -2.17 22.95
CA GLU A 290 -4.34 -3.62 23.15
C GLU A 290 -4.55 -4.38 21.84
N ALA A 291 -5.40 -3.86 20.95
CA ALA A 291 -5.63 -4.42 19.63
C ALA A 291 -4.36 -4.40 18.77
N VAL A 292 -3.66 -3.26 18.68
CA VAL A 292 -2.40 -3.16 17.92
C VAL A 292 -1.33 -4.10 18.48
N ARG A 293 -1.22 -4.20 19.80
CA ARG A 293 -0.30 -5.14 20.45
C ARG A 293 -0.62 -6.58 20.07
N ARG A 294 -1.89 -6.95 20.04
CA ARG A 294 -2.34 -8.30 19.71
C ARG A 294 -2.15 -8.62 18.23
N GLU A 295 -2.70 -7.80 17.35
CA GLU A 295 -2.73 -8.12 15.92
C GLU A 295 -1.39 -7.81 15.23
N CYS A 296 -0.81 -6.63 15.46
CA CYS A 296 0.41 -6.25 14.75
C CYS A 296 1.65 -6.93 15.33
N SER A 297 1.71 -7.09 16.65
CA SER A 297 2.88 -7.70 17.32
C SER A 297 2.74 -9.20 17.55
N GLY A 298 1.53 -9.77 17.45
CA GLY A 298 1.25 -11.18 17.79
C GLY A 298 1.27 -11.47 19.29
N ILE A 299 1.08 -10.46 20.15
CA ILE A 299 1.24 -10.59 21.61
C ILE A 299 -0.11 -10.49 22.32
N GLY A 300 -0.50 -11.55 23.03
CA GLY A 300 -1.74 -11.56 23.81
C GLY A 300 -2.98 -11.93 22.98
N ALA A 301 -2.78 -12.80 21.98
CA ALA A 301 -3.84 -13.45 21.24
C ALA A 301 -4.81 -14.18 22.17
N ALA A 302 -6.12 -13.98 21.96
CA ALA A 302 -7.13 -14.81 22.61
C ALA A 302 -7.36 -16.09 21.78
N PRO A 303 -7.76 -17.21 22.39
CA PRO A 303 -8.01 -18.45 21.66
C PRO A 303 -9.23 -18.38 20.73
N GLU A 304 -10.15 -17.44 20.97
CA GLU A 304 -11.34 -17.22 20.16
C GLU A 304 -11.33 -15.80 19.60
N ASN A 305 -11.63 -15.67 18.32
CA ASN A 305 -11.80 -14.37 17.68
C ASN A 305 -13.17 -13.77 18.04
N PRO A 306 -13.23 -12.66 18.80
CA PRO A 306 -14.49 -12.02 19.18
C PRO A 306 -15.18 -11.29 18.02
N ALA A 307 -14.46 -11.04 16.93
CA ALA A 307 -14.98 -10.36 15.74
C ALA A 307 -15.46 -11.34 14.65
N LYS A 308 -15.37 -12.65 14.87
CA LYS A 308 -15.70 -13.67 13.85
C LYS A 308 -17.11 -13.54 13.25
N ASP A 309 -18.09 -13.11 14.04
CA ASP A 309 -19.51 -13.06 13.66
C ASP A 309 -20.04 -11.60 13.54
N VAL A 310 -19.18 -10.61 13.29
CA VAL A 310 -19.68 -9.23 13.08
C VAL A 310 -20.49 -9.16 11.77
N PRO A 311 -21.65 -8.48 11.76
CA PRO A 311 -22.59 -8.49 10.63
C PRO A 311 -22.25 -7.40 9.58
N TYR A 312 -20.96 -7.15 9.36
CA TYR A 312 -20.46 -6.14 8.44
C TYR A 312 -19.03 -6.45 8.00
N PHE A 313 -18.63 -5.83 6.88
CA PHE A 313 -17.28 -5.98 6.34
C PHE A 313 -16.19 -5.67 7.37
N SER A 314 -15.36 -6.67 7.65
CA SER A 314 -14.31 -6.55 8.63
C SER A 314 -13.25 -7.64 8.43
N GLY A 315 -12.05 -7.25 8.01
CA GLY A 315 -10.89 -8.16 8.00
C GLY A 315 -10.66 -8.86 9.36
N ALA A 316 -11.07 -8.22 10.45
CA ALA A 316 -11.03 -8.76 11.80
C ALA A 316 -11.87 -10.05 11.97
N LYS A 317 -12.79 -10.39 11.06
CA LYS A 317 -13.49 -11.70 11.06
C LYS A 317 -12.50 -12.86 10.93
N VAL A 318 -11.39 -12.65 10.19
CA VAL A 318 -10.39 -13.69 9.90
C VAL A 318 -9.01 -13.40 10.53
N GLY A 319 -8.62 -12.14 10.62
CA GLY A 319 -7.36 -11.71 11.23
C GLY A 319 -7.53 -11.42 12.71
N TYR A 320 -7.07 -12.34 13.56
CA TYR A 320 -7.09 -12.14 15.02
C TYR A 320 -6.08 -13.02 15.75
N GLY A 321 -5.24 -12.41 16.58
CA GLY A 321 -4.35 -13.12 17.51
C GLY A 321 -3.24 -13.93 16.85
N GLY A 322 -2.74 -13.50 15.69
CA GLY A 322 -1.77 -14.25 14.90
C GLY A 322 -0.31 -14.18 15.35
N ARG A 323 0.57 -14.63 14.46
CA ARG A 323 2.04 -14.73 14.59
C ARG A 323 2.73 -13.36 14.71
N GLY A 324 2.10 -12.29 14.23
CA GLY A 324 2.60 -10.92 14.28
C GLY A 324 3.72 -10.62 13.27
N MET A 325 4.09 -9.34 13.18
CA MET A 325 4.96 -8.83 12.12
C MET A 325 6.38 -9.42 12.18
N ARG A 326 6.88 -9.76 13.37
CA ARG A 326 8.22 -10.37 13.51
C ARG A 326 8.31 -11.69 12.75
N ALA A 327 7.32 -12.56 12.90
CA ALA A 327 7.29 -13.85 12.21
C ALA A 327 7.19 -13.66 10.68
N ALA A 328 6.43 -12.65 10.23
CA ALA A 328 6.33 -12.33 8.81
C ALA A 328 7.67 -11.83 8.24
N ILE A 329 8.40 -11.00 8.99
CA ILE A 329 9.77 -10.56 8.66
C ILE A 329 10.73 -11.76 8.57
N GLU A 330 10.71 -12.66 9.55
CA GLU A 330 11.55 -13.86 9.57
C GLU A 330 11.23 -14.80 8.39
N LYS A 331 9.94 -15.00 8.08
CA LYS A 331 9.49 -15.75 6.90
C LYS A 331 9.96 -15.09 5.60
N ALA A 332 9.82 -13.78 5.46
CA ALA A 332 10.29 -13.03 4.30
C ALA A 332 11.81 -13.19 4.08
N HIS A 333 12.61 -13.08 5.14
CA HIS A 333 14.05 -13.27 5.06
C HIS A 333 14.46 -14.74 4.77
N SER A 334 13.58 -15.71 5.04
CA SER A 334 13.81 -17.13 4.74
C SER A 334 13.61 -17.48 3.25
N LEU A 335 13.03 -16.59 2.45
CA LEU A 335 12.78 -16.80 1.04
C LEU A 335 14.10 -16.94 0.23
N PRO A 336 14.06 -17.54 -0.98
CA PRO A 336 15.25 -17.65 -1.83
C PRO A 336 15.97 -16.30 -2.00
N GLY A 337 17.30 -16.31 -1.90
CA GLY A 337 18.13 -15.10 -1.92
C GLY A 337 18.36 -14.46 -0.55
N ARG A 338 17.64 -14.88 0.50
CA ARG A 338 17.67 -14.27 1.83
C ARG A 338 17.46 -12.75 1.76
N PRO A 339 16.34 -12.30 1.16
CA PRO A 339 16.13 -10.89 0.85
C PRO A 339 16.16 -10.03 2.10
N LYS A 340 16.57 -8.78 1.95
CA LYS A 340 16.33 -7.76 2.98
C LYS A 340 14.84 -7.46 3.07
N VAL A 341 14.40 -6.95 4.21
CA VAL A 341 12.98 -6.70 4.47
C VAL A 341 12.76 -5.24 4.84
N ILE A 342 11.94 -4.54 4.05
CA ILE A 342 11.34 -3.28 4.47
C ILE A 342 9.93 -3.58 4.96
N VAL A 343 9.67 -3.29 6.22
CA VAL A 343 8.30 -3.20 6.74
C VAL A 343 7.83 -1.79 6.42
N ALA A 344 6.95 -1.67 5.41
CA ALA A 344 6.36 -0.40 5.05
C ALA A 344 5.39 0.01 6.17
N ASP A 345 5.71 1.09 6.84
CA ASP A 345 4.89 1.71 7.89
C ASP A 345 3.60 2.28 7.29
N PHE A 346 2.59 2.45 8.14
CA PHE A 346 1.29 2.98 7.72
C PHE A 346 1.35 4.50 7.52
N TYR A 347 0.59 5.03 6.55
CA TYR A 347 0.36 6.47 6.36
C TYR A 347 -1.02 6.85 6.89
N TYR A 348 -1.25 8.10 7.26
CA TYR A 348 -2.52 8.54 7.83
C TYR A 348 -3.68 8.45 6.81
N ALA A 349 -4.63 7.53 6.98
CA ALA A 349 -5.86 7.53 6.17
C ALA A 349 -6.73 8.76 6.49
N LEU A 350 -6.95 9.03 7.78
CA LEU A 350 -7.57 10.25 8.27
C LEU A 350 -6.69 10.88 9.34
N SER A 351 -6.72 12.20 9.44
CA SER A 351 -6.00 12.95 10.48
C SER A 351 -6.79 14.18 10.91
N ARG A 352 -6.35 14.82 11.98
CA ARG A 352 -6.88 16.11 12.43
C ARG A 352 -6.77 17.20 11.36
N ALA A 353 -5.84 17.06 10.40
CA ALA A 353 -5.69 17.96 9.26
C ALA A 353 -6.72 17.70 8.15
N SER A 354 -7.46 16.59 8.17
CA SER A 354 -8.57 16.30 7.26
C SER A 354 -9.80 17.22 7.49
N SER A 355 -9.75 18.12 8.48
CA SER A 355 -10.86 18.98 8.90
C SER A 355 -10.71 20.44 8.43
N PRO A 356 -11.81 21.15 8.06
CA PRO A 356 -13.17 20.64 8.00
C PRO A 356 -13.36 19.82 6.73
N ILE A 357 -13.68 18.53 6.86
CA ILE A 357 -14.27 17.77 5.76
C ILE A 357 -15.45 18.63 5.29
N PRO A 358 -15.56 19.03 4.00
CA PRO A 358 -16.65 19.86 3.52
C PRO A 358 -17.98 19.18 3.80
N VAL A 359 -18.58 19.49 4.95
CA VAL A 359 -19.85 18.95 5.39
C VAL A 359 -20.96 19.67 4.64
N LYS A 360 -21.15 19.31 3.37
CA LYS A 360 -22.48 19.38 2.77
C LYS A 360 -23.43 18.33 3.38
N HIS A 361 -22.91 17.39 4.18
CA HIS A 361 -23.67 16.22 4.66
C HIS A 361 -24.02 16.25 6.15
N CYS A 362 -23.25 16.95 7.01
CA CYS A 362 -23.77 17.34 8.34
C CYS A 362 -24.68 18.60 8.25
N THR A 363 -24.91 19.15 7.05
CA THR A 363 -25.82 20.28 6.76
C THR A 363 -27.01 19.86 5.88
N ALA A 364 -27.35 18.57 5.80
CA ALA A 364 -28.61 18.18 5.17
C ALA A 364 -29.77 18.93 5.86
N PRO A 365 -30.73 19.51 5.12
CA PRO A 365 -31.85 20.23 5.73
C PRO A 365 -32.54 19.33 6.77
N GLY A 366 -32.47 19.70 8.05
CA GLY A 366 -33.04 18.93 9.17
C GLY A 366 -32.06 18.36 10.20
N LEU A 367 -30.74 18.48 9.99
CA LEU A 367 -29.72 18.17 11.01
C LEU A 367 -29.37 19.42 11.84
N GLU A 368 -30.22 19.76 12.83
CA GLU A 368 -29.93 20.82 13.81
C GLU A 368 -29.60 20.25 15.21
N GLY A 369 -28.83 21.01 15.99
CA GLY A 369 -28.57 20.73 17.41
C GLY A 369 -27.61 19.56 17.68
N ALA A 370 -27.95 18.71 18.66
CA ALA A 370 -27.08 17.66 19.21
C ALA A 370 -26.57 16.64 18.17
N ARG A 371 -27.29 16.43 17.06
CA ARG A 371 -26.88 15.52 15.98
C ARG A 371 -25.73 16.08 15.14
N PHE A 372 -25.66 17.39 14.94
CA PHE A 372 -24.53 18.04 14.27
C PHE A 372 -23.26 17.99 15.14
N ILE A 373 -23.41 18.21 16.45
CA ILE A 373 -22.32 18.09 17.43
C ILE A 373 -21.82 16.64 17.51
N ALA A 374 -22.72 15.66 17.50
CA ALA A 374 -22.36 14.24 17.46
C ALA A 374 -21.65 13.85 16.14
N CYS A 375 -22.11 14.37 14.99
CA CYS A 375 -21.48 14.18 13.66
C CYS A 375 -20.01 14.68 13.67
N LYS A 376 -19.78 15.90 14.18
CA LYS A 376 -18.43 16.46 14.35
C LYS A 376 -17.59 15.73 15.41
N GLY A 377 -18.21 15.32 16.51
CA GLY A 377 -17.55 14.56 17.57
C GLY A 377 -17.03 13.22 17.08
N ALA A 378 -17.85 12.47 16.33
CA ALA A 378 -17.46 11.18 15.75
C ALA A 378 -16.32 11.29 14.72
N LEU A 379 -16.32 12.34 13.89
CA LEU A 379 -15.21 12.62 12.96
C LEU A 379 -13.91 13.00 13.69
N GLY A 380 -14.00 13.78 14.77
CA GLY A 380 -12.85 14.12 15.61
C GLY A 380 -12.26 12.92 16.35
N GLU A 381 -13.10 11.97 16.76
CA GLU A 381 -12.65 10.72 17.38
C GLU A 381 -11.96 9.80 16.37
N ALA A 382 -12.53 9.64 15.16
CA ALA A 382 -11.95 8.80 14.11
C ALA A 382 -10.55 9.25 13.68
N THR A 383 -10.37 10.56 13.46
CA THR A 383 -9.06 11.14 13.10
C THR A 383 -8.02 10.91 14.20
N THR A 384 -8.41 11.09 15.46
CA THR A 384 -7.54 10.81 16.62
C THR A 384 -7.15 9.33 16.71
N ARG A 385 -8.11 8.42 16.50
CA ARG A 385 -7.86 6.98 16.56
C ARG A 385 -6.98 6.50 15.41
N TYR A 386 -7.12 7.05 14.20
CA TYR A 386 -6.22 6.74 13.08
C TYR A 386 -4.79 7.21 13.33
N GLU A 387 -4.61 8.40 13.90
CA GLU A 387 -3.29 8.90 14.29
C GLU A 387 -2.67 8.00 15.36
N GLN A 388 -3.44 7.59 16.37
CA GLN A 388 -3.00 6.66 17.41
C GLN A 388 -2.66 5.28 16.83
N TYR A 389 -3.49 4.74 15.93
CA TYR A 389 -3.21 3.48 15.24
C TYR A 389 -1.88 3.55 14.49
N THR A 390 -1.70 4.59 13.67
CA THR A 390 -0.49 4.78 12.86
C THR A 390 0.75 4.80 13.74
N GLN A 391 0.71 5.57 14.85
CA GLN A 391 1.80 5.66 15.80
C GLN A 391 2.15 4.30 16.43
N LEU A 392 1.14 3.58 16.93
CA LEU A 392 1.34 2.32 17.65
C LEU A 392 1.73 1.17 16.70
N ALA A 393 1.16 1.12 15.50
CA ALA A 393 1.47 0.11 14.49
C ALA A 393 2.91 0.27 13.98
N ASN A 394 3.33 1.49 13.68
CA ASN A 394 4.71 1.77 13.25
C ASN A 394 5.73 1.43 14.35
N ASP A 395 5.41 1.71 15.62
CA ASP A 395 6.24 1.29 16.76
C ASP A 395 6.30 -0.25 16.87
N ALA A 396 5.18 -0.95 16.66
CA ALA A 396 5.14 -2.41 16.64
C ALA A 396 6.00 -3.00 15.50
N TYR A 397 5.94 -2.43 14.29
CA TYR A 397 6.75 -2.85 13.15
C TYR A 397 8.25 -2.64 13.41
N ARG A 398 8.63 -1.48 13.96
CA ARG A 398 10.01 -1.18 14.34
C ARG A 398 10.52 -2.19 15.37
N LYS A 399 9.76 -2.44 16.44
CA LYS A 399 10.11 -3.42 17.47
C LYS A 399 10.23 -4.83 16.90
N ALA A 400 9.37 -5.20 15.95
CA ALA A 400 9.44 -6.47 15.25
C ALA A 400 10.73 -6.58 14.41
N ALA A 401 11.08 -5.54 13.65
CA ALA A 401 12.31 -5.48 12.88
C ALA A 401 13.56 -5.53 13.78
N ASP A 402 13.59 -4.78 14.87
CA ASP A 402 14.70 -4.80 15.84
C ASP A 402 14.85 -6.16 16.50
N ALA A 403 13.76 -6.80 16.92
CA ALA A 403 13.78 -8.14 17.49
C ALA A 403 14.30 -9.19 16.49
N ALA A 404 13.85 -9.12 15.23
CA ALA A 404 14.33 -9.98 14.16
C ALA A 404 15.85 -9.78 13.90
N ASN A 405 16.29 -8.52 13.84
CA ASN A 405 17.70 -8.19 13.66
C ASN A 405 18.57 -8.66 14.84
N ASN A 406 18.09 -8.52 16.08
CA ASN A 406 18.81 -8.95 17.28
C ASN A 406 18.92 -10.48 17.39
N ALA A 407 17.96 -11.21 16.82
CA ALA A 407 18.00 -12.66 16.74
C ALA A 407 18.91 -13.18 15.60
N SER A 408 19.32 -12.31 14.69
CA SER A 408 20.14 -12.65 13.52
C SER A 408 21.63 -12.78 13.85
N PRO A 409 22.28 -13.92 13.56
CA PRO A 409 23.73 -14.01 13.60
C PRO A 409 24.41 -13.33 12.40
N ASP A 410 23.68 -13.16 11.28
CA ASP A 410 24.19 -12.66 10.00
C ASP A 410 24.11 -11.12 9.89
N GLY A 411 23.83 -10.45 11.01
CA GLY A 411 23.61 -9.02 11.09
C GLY A 411 22.20 -8.58 10.68
N PRO A 412 21.94 -7.27 10.64
CA PRO A 412 20.60 -6.74 10.40
C PRO A 412 20.13 -6.98 8.96
N TYR A 413 18.89 -7.40 8.82
CA TYR A 413 18.22 -7.67 7.53
C TYR A 413 16.84 -7.03 7.40
N ALA A 414 16.30 -6.43 8.46
CA ALA A 414 14.99 -5.81 8.47
C ALA A 414 15.05 -4.34 8.93
N VAL A 415 14.14 -3.52 8.41
CA VAL A 415 13.92 -2.14 8.84
C VAL A 415 12.46 -1.76 8.65
N ALA A 416 11.87 -1.07 9.63
CA ALA A 416 10.59 -0.39 9.46
C ALA A 416 10.86 0.99 8.83
N ALA A 417 10.09 1.37 7.81
CA ALA A 417 10.27 2.63 7.11
C ALA A 417 8.93 3.13 6.55
N ASP A 418 8.70 4.44 6.60
CA ASP A 418 7.56 5.11 5.94
C ASP A 418 8.03 6.03 4.79
N GLY A 419 7.07 6.69 4.14
CA GLY A 419 7.32 7.79 3.20
C GLY A 419 7.51 9.17 3.87
N LEU A 420 7.87 9.22 5.15
CA LEU A 420 7.98 10.46 5.93
C LEU A 420 6.71 11.30 5.90
N PHE A 421 5.53 10.68 5.88
CA PHE A 421 4.25 11.37 5.77
C PHE A 421 3.95 12.22 7.02
N THR A 422 3.20 13.29 6.79
CA THR A 422 2.72 14.18 7.85
C THR A 422 1.21 14.17 7.87
N LEU A 423 0.60 14.70 8.93
CA LEU A 423 -0.86 14.67 9.09
C LEU A 423 -1.59 15.37 7.92
N ASP A 424 -0.96 16.39 7.33
CA ASP A 424 -1.45 17.10 6.14
C ASP A 424 -1.46 16.27 4.85
N SER A 425 -0.88 15.06 4.88
CA SER A 425 -0.84 14.11 3.78
C SER A 425 -2.05 13.16 3.75
N ALA A 426 -2.89 13.19 4.79
CA ALA A 426 -4.07 12.36 4.93
C ALA A 426 -5.19 12.75 3.96
N VAL A 427 -6.22 11.90 3.85
CA VAL A 427 -7.35 12.19 2.96
C VAL A 427 -8.05 13.47 3.39
N PHE A 428 -8.43 14.29 2.42
CA PHE A 428 -9.09 15.60 2.63
C PHE A 428 -8.25 16.63 3.39
N ALA A 429 -6.98 16.34 3.65
CA ALA A 429 -6.06 17.32 4.21
C ALA A 429 -5.50 18.24 3.10
N PRO A 430 -4.97 19.44 3.43
CA PRO A 430 -4.55 20.44 2.44
C PRO A 430 -3.49 19.97 1.44
N HIS A 431 -2.66 19.00 1.83
CA HIS A 431 -1.56 18.47 1.03
C HIS A 431 -1.65 16.94 0.91
N SER A 432 -2.87 16.44 0.73
CA SER A 432 -3.16 15.01 0.57
C SER A 432 -2.22 14.36 -0.44
N THR A 433 -1.54 13.28 -0.03
CA THR A 433 -0.78 12.37 -0.92
C THR A 433 -1.46 11.02 -1.01
N VAL A 434 -2.76 11.03 -0.76
CA VAL A 434 -3.66 9.89 -0.79
C VAL A 434 -4.89 10.28 -1.60
N TRP A 435 -5.50 9.31 -2.27
CA TRP A 435 -6.70 9.54 -3.04
C TRP A 435 -7.86 9.94 -2.13
N GLY A 436 -8.45 11.11 -2.36
CA GLY A 436 -9.70 11.52 -1.74
C GLY A 436 -10.93 11.35 -2.63
N THR A 437 -10.74 11.05 -3.92
CA THR A 437 -11.84 10.85 -4.87
C THR A 437 -11.49 9.82 -5.95
N PRO A 438 -12.47 9.12 -6.54
CA PRO A 438 -12.23 8.17 -7.63
C PRO A 438 -11.79 8.82 -8.96
N PHE A 439 -11.97 10.13 -9.12
CA PHE A 439 -11.74 10.78 -10.42
C PHE A 439 -10.26 10.98 -10.76
N ALA A 440 -9.39 10.95 -9.76
CA ALA A 440 -7.96 11.07 -9.94
C ALA A 440 -7.26 9.69 -10.02
N ASP A 441 -8.00 8.60 -9.78
CA ASP A 441 -7.51 7.23 -9.85
C ASP A 441 -7.34 6.77 -11.32
N PRO A 442 -6.10 6.47 -11.78
CA PRO A 442 -5.85 5.95 -13.13
C PRO A 442 -6.47 4.58 -13.41
N MET A 443 -6.80 3.77 -12.41
CA MET A 443 -7.44 2.46 -12.54
C MET A 443 -8.97 2.54 -12.58
N TYR A 444 -9.57 3.69 -12.27
CA TYR A 444 -11.02 3.87 -12.27
C TYR A 444 -11.72 3.43 -13.57
N PRO A 445 -11.18 3.69 -14.78
CA PRO A 445 -11.79 3.19 -16.02
C PRO A 445 -11.85 1.67 -16.11
N LEU A 446 -10.84 0.97 -15.59
CA LEU A 446 -10.85 -0.49 -15.50
C LEU A 446 -11.94 -0.95 -14.53
N ARG A 447 -11.98 -0.37 -13.33
CA ARG A 447 -12.97 -0.69 -12.30
C ARG A 447 -14.39 -0.48 -12.79
N LYS A 448 -14.65 0.60 -13.53
CA LYS A 448 -15.94 0.86 -14.18
C LYS A 448 -16.41 -0.25 -15.11
N LYS A 449 -15.49 -0.95 -15.79
CA LYS A 449 -15.78 -2.08 -16.69
C LYS A 449 -15.86 -3.42 -15.94
N ALA A 450 -15.06 -3.58 -14.89
CA ALA A 450 -14.91 -4.83 -14.16
C ALA A 450 -15.95 -5.00 -13.04
N CYS A 451 -16.15 -3.98 -12.20
CA CYS A 451 -16.96 -4.08 -10.98
C CYS A 451 -18.41 -4.55 -11.22
N PRO A 452 -19.16 -4.08 -12.23
CA PRO A 452 -20.53 -4.54 -12.45
C PRO A 452 -20.65 -6.02 -12.84
N GLU A 453 -19.59 -6.61 -13.41
CA GLU A 453 -19.58 -8.01 -13.85
C GLU A 453 -18.93 -8.95 -12.82
N LEU A 454 -18.00 -8.44 -12.00
CA LEU A 454 -17.10 -9.27 -11.18
C LEU A 454 -17.27 -9.13 -9.67
N SER A 455 -18.06 -8.15 -9.20
CA SER A 455 -18.24 -7.86 -7.78
C SER A 455 -19.71 -7.91 -7.39
N SER A 456 -20.03 -8.57 -6.28
CA SER A 456 -21.38 -8.53 -5.70
C SER A 456 -21.71 -7.16 -5.08
N THR A 457 -20.66 -6.35 -4.86
CA THR A 457 -20.70 -5.01 -4.27
C THR A 457 -20.10 -3.95 -5.24
N PRO A 458 -20.69 -3.71 -6.44
CA PRO A 458 -20.05 -2.87 -7.46
C PRO A 458 -19.70 -1.45 -7.01
N VAL A 459 -20.47 -0.86 -6.09
CA VAL A 459 -20.22 0.51 -5.60
C VAL A 459 -18.92 0.57 -4.77
N GLN A 460 -18.70 -0.42 -3.90
CA GLN A 460 -17.49 -0.55 -3.08
C GLN A 460 -16.26 -0.81 -3.96
N CYS A 461 -16.40 -1.70 -4.94
CA CYS A 461 -15.36 -1.95 -5.92
C CYS A 461 -14.95 -0.67 -6.68
N LEU A 462 -15.89 0.24 -6.99
CA LEU A 462 -15.64 1.52 -7.66
C LEU A 462 -14.98 2.59 -6.78
N SER A 463 -15.00 2.45 -5.46
CA SER A 463 -14.43 3.42 -4.51
C SER A 463 -13.19 2.93 -3.77
N ALA A 464 -12.78 1.68 -3.98
CA ALA A 464 -11.61 1.02 -3.40
C ALA A 464 -10.23 1.74 -3.48
N ALA A 465 -10.08 2.85 -4.22
CA ALA A 465 -8.84 3.64 -4.23
C ALA A 465 -8.80 4.73 -3.15
N VAL A 466 -9.95 5.10 -2.56
CA VAL A 466 -10.04 6.20 -1.58
C VAL A 466 -9.27 5.83 -0.31
N GLY A 467 -8.45 6.75 0.17
CA GLY A 467 -7.62 6.51 1.34
C GLY A 467 -6.32 5.81 1.06
N HIS A 468 -5.95 5.54 -0.21
CA HIS A 468 -4.67 4.93 -0.60
C HIS A 468 -3.66 5.93 -1.14
N PRO A 469 -2.35 5.63 -1.10
CA PRO A 469 -1.34 6.52 -1.65
C PRO A 469 -1.66 6.84 -3.11
N ASP A 470 -1.64 8.13 -3.45
CA ASP A 470 -1.70 8.54 -4.84
C ASP A 470 -0.33 8.40 -5.51
N ILE A 471 -0.21 8.83 -6.77
CA ILE A 471 1.06 8.77 -7.51
C ILE A 471 2.17 9.53 -6.77
N ALA A 472 1.86 10.66 -6.13
CA ALA A 472 2.84 11.45 -5.38
C ALA A 472 3.22 10.75 -4.06
N GLY A 473 2.24 10.19 -3.35
CA GLY A 473 2.47 9.39 -2.15
C GLY A 473 3.33 8.16 -2.42
N ALA A 474 3.07 7.43 -3.51
CA ALA A 474 3.85 6.27 -3.90
C ALA A 474 5.30 6.63 -4.25
N ARG A 475 5.53 7.74 -4.97
CA ARG A 475 6.88 8.27 -5.22
C ARG A 475 7.58 8.65 -3.92
N ARG A 476 6.86 9.31 -3.02
CA ARG A 476 7.39 9.73 -1.72
C ARG A 476 7.85 8.54 -0.86
N TYR A 477 7.10 7.43 -0.85
CA TYR A 477 7.55 6.16 -0.25
C TYR A 477 8.88 5.69 -0.84
N ALA A 478 8.95 5.57 -2.17
CA ALA A 478 10.14 5.06 -2.86
C ALA A 478 11.38 5.94 -2.63
N ASP A 479 11.21 7.26 -2.68
CA ASP A 479 12.28 8.22 -2.40
C ASP A 479 12.77 8.13 -0.94
N ALA A 480 11.84 8.07 0.02
CA ALA A 480 12.17 7.93 1.44
C ALA A 480 12.88 6.61 1.76
N PHE A 481 12.44 5.50 1.15
CA PHE A 481 13.10 4.20 1.30
C PHE A 481 14.55 4.26 0.81
N LEU A 482 14.81 4.93 -0.32
CA LEU A 482 16.17 5.10 -0.85
C LEU A 482 17.07 5.95 0.06
N LEU A 483 16.48 6.82 0.90
CA LEU A 483 17.22 7.57 1.92
C LEU A 483 17.55 6.73 3.16
N ASN A 484 16.83 5.62 3.40
CA ASN A 484 17.00 4.80 4.59
C ASN A 484 18.45 4.27 4.72
N PRO A 485 19.16 4.54 5.83
CA PRO A 485 20.57 4.21 5.96
C PRO A 485 20.87 2.71 5.88
N ARG A 486 19.95 1.85 6.37
CA ARG A 486 20.12 0.40 6.28
C ARG A 486 19.95 -0.10 4.86
N LEU A 487 18.95 0.40 4.13
CA LEU A 487 18.77 0.06 2.72
C LEU A 487 19.99 0.44 1.90
N ARG A 488 20.49 1.67 2.08
CA ARG A 488 21.71 2.13 1.41
C ARG A 488 22.91 1.24 1.72
N GLN A 489 23.08 0.83 2.97
CA GLN A 489 24.15 -0.07 3.38
C GLN A 489 24.02 -1.45 2.73
N TRP A 490 22.83 -2.07 2.75
CA TRP A 490 22.60 -3.40 2.19
C TRP A 490 22.86 -3.48 0.69
N PHE A 491 22.53 -2.41 -0.04
CA PHE A 491 22.71 -2.33 -1.49
C PHE A 491 24.00 -1.61 -1.91
N HIS A 492 24.92 -1.35 -0.97
CA HIS A 492 26.21 -0.70 -1.21
C HIS A 492 26.08 0.63 -1.97
N LEU A 493 25.03 1.39 -1.69
CA LEU A 493 24.80 2.69 -2.31
C LEU A 493 25.79 3.72 -1.75
N ALA A 494 26.21 4.66 -2.59
CA ALA A 494 27.07 5.76 -2.16
C ALA A 494 26.45 6.49 -0.95
N PRO A 495 27.22 7.00 0.03
CA PRO A 495 26.67 7.78 1.13
C PRO A 495 25.92 9.02 0.60
N GLY A 496 24.69 9.25 1.06
CA GLY A 496 23.90 10.43 0.69
C GLY A 496 24.46 11.74 1.27
N GLY A 497 25.31 11.64 2.28
CA GLY A 497 25.87 12.78 2.99
C GLY A 497 26.75 12.32 4.17
N PRO A 498 27.10 13.24 5.09
CA PRO A 498 27.83 12.87 6.30
C PRO A 498 27.01 11.91 7.18
N ARG A 499 27.70 11.13 8.01
CA ARG A 499 27.04 10.31 9.04
C ARG A 499 26.53 11.22 10.16
N LEU A 500 25.22 11.37 10.22
CA LEU A 500 24.53 12.15 11.24
C LEU A 500 24.22 11.30 12.47
N VAL A 501 24.16 11.96 13.62
CA VAL A 501 23.59 11.44 14.85
C VAL A 501 22.51 12.41 15.31
N LEU A 502 21.30 11.89 15.49
CA LEU A 502 20.17 12.63 16.04
C LEU A 502 20.04 12.32 17.53
N ALA A 503 20.37 13.30 18.36
CA ALA A 503 20.18 13.24 19.81
C ALA A 503 18.78 13.71 20.18
N ALA A 504 18.07 12.88 20.94
CA ALA A 504 16.75 13.14 21.50
C ALA A 504 16.69 12.56 22.93
N PRO A 505 15.90 13.14 23.86
CA PRO A 505 15.68 12.54 25.16
C PRO A 505 14.88 11.23 25.04
N LYS A 506 15.04 10.34 26.02
CA LYS A 506 14.27 9.08 26.07
C LYS A 506 12.83 9.27 26.56
N ASP A 507 12.64 10.25 27.45
CA ASP A 507 11.36 10.52 28.11
C ASP A 507 11.03 12.01 28.04
N ALA A 508 9.75 12.33 27.93
CA ALA A 508 9.23 13.69 27.95
C ALA A 508 7.80 13.73 28.52
N HIS A 509 7.32 14.93 28.82
CA HIS A 509 5.95 15.14 29.26
C HIS A 509 5.10 15.77 28.17
N VAL A 510 3.81 15.42 28.12
CA VAL A 510 2.86 16.09 27.22
C VAL A 510 2.92 17.61 27.41
N GLY A 511 3.05 18.35 26.31
CA GLY A 511 3.16 19.81 26.28
C GLY A 511 4.53 20.39 26.66
N SER A 512 5.50 19.58 27.10
CA SER A 512 6.86 20.04 27.39
C SER A 512 7.69 20.22 26.11
N GLU A 513 8.57 21.23 26.09
CA GLU A 513 9.50 21.42 24.97
C GLU A 513 10.63 20.38 25.02
N VAL A 514 10.68 19.54 23.99
CA VAL A 514 11.72 18.54 23.76
C VAL A 514 12.75 19.09 22.80
N ARG A 515 14.01 19.19 23.26
CA ARG A 515 15.13 19.62 22.41
C ARG A 515 15.70 18.44 21.62
N LEU A 516 15.83 18.62 20.31
CA LEU A 516 16.52 17.70 19.40
C LEU A 516 17.78 18.35 18.85
N THR A 517 18.83 17.57 18.67
CA THR A 517 20.12 18.09 18.17
C THR A 517 20.77 17.11 17.19
N ALA A 518 21.19 17.62 16.05
CA ALA A 518 21.91 16.86 15.04
C ALA A 518 23.40 17.18 15.07
N THR A 519 24.24 16.14 15.01
CA THR A 519 25.70 16.28 14.96
C THR A 519 26.30 15.42 13.84
N VAL A 520 27.45 15.84 13.32
CA VAL A 520 28.28 15.08 12.38
C VAL A 520 29.59 14.77 13.08
N GLY A 521 29.84 13.47 13.35
CA GLY A 521 31.06 13.05 14.05
C GLY A 521 31.26 13.71 15.43
N GLY A 522 30.17 14.04 16.13
CA GLY A 522 30.20 14.73 17.42
C GLY A 522 30.40 16.26 17.34
N ALA A 523 30.49 16.83 16.14
CA ALA A 523 30.58 18.27 15.92
C ALA A 523 29.31 18.82 15.26
N TRP A 524 29.17 20.16 15.26
CA TRP A 524 28.11 20.83 14.51
C TRP A 524 28.27 20.55 13.01
N PRO A 525 27.17 20.25 12.28
CA PRO A 525 27.24 20.13 10.84
C PRO A 525 27.72 21.45 10.21
N PRO A 526 28.39 21.42 9.05
CA PRO A 526 28.84 22.64 8.38
C PRO A 526 27.67 23.60 8.08
N ALA A 527 27.98 24.88 7.84
CA ALA A 527 26.95 25.86 7.47
C ALA A 527 26.32 25.56 6.10
N GLY A 528 25.08 26.03 5.89
CA GLY A 528 24.39 25.98 4.59
C GLY A 528 23.51 24.76 4.34
N TYR A 529 23.38 23.84 5.31
CA TYR A 529 22.41 22.75 5.22
C TYR A 529 21.00 23.20 5.60
N ARG A 530 20.00 22.57 5.00
CA ARG A 530 18.59 22.64 5.41
C ARG A 530 18.20 21.39 6.18
N TYR A 531 17.49 21.58 7.28
CA TYR A 531 17.12 20.52 8.22
C TYR A 531 15.61 20.33 8.16
N HIS A 532 15.17 19.17 7.69
CA HIS A 532 13.76 18.79 7.69
C HIS A 532 13.52 17.81 8.84
N TRP A 533 13.06 18.34 9.97
CA TRP A 533 12.75 17.59 11.18
C TRP A 533 11.38 16.95 11.07
N TYR A 534 11.30 15.66 11.38
CA TYR A 534 10.07 14.90 11.49
C TYR A 534 9.99 14.40 12.93
N PHE A 535 9.00 14.83 13.70
CA PHE A 535 8.99 14.58 15.14
C PHE A 535 8.42 13.22 15.54
N GLY A 536 7.85 12.49 14.59
CA GLY A 536 7.24 11.17 14.79
C GLY A 536 5.74 11.23 15.13
N ASP A 537 5.19 12.41 15.39
CA ASP A 537 3.76 12.65 15.70
C ASP A 537 2.95 13.10 14.46
N GLY A 538 3.54 12.96 13.27
CA GLY A 538 2.97 13.43 12.00
C GLY A 538 3.17 14.93 11.75
N THR A 539 3.88 15.65 12.62
CA THR A 539 4.31 17.03 12.36
C THR A 539 5.75 17.09 11.88
N ARG A 540 6.08 18.19 11.17
CA ARG A 540 7.42 18.45 10.67
C ARG A 540 7.76 19.93 10.76
N GLN A 541 9.06 20.22 10.76
CA GLN A 541 9.58 21.58 10.72
C GLN A 541 10.80 21.64 9.81
N GLU A 542 10.93 22.72 9.05
CA GLU A 542 12.16 23.04 8.34
C GLU A 542 12.92 24.15 9.07
N THR A 543 14.22 23.94 9.31
CA THR A 543 15.10 24.95 9.92
C THR A 543 16.42 25.07 9.16
N GLY A 544 17.15 26.17 9.41
CA GLY A 544 18.55 26.32 8.99
C GLY A 544 19.55 25.90 10.05
N GLU A 545 19.08 25.35 11.18
CA GLU A 545 19.89 25.10 12.37
C GLU A 545 19.85 23.62 12.77
N ALA A 546 20.98 23.14 13.31
CA ALA A 546 21.16 21.76 13.77
C ALA A 546 20.50 21.46 15.13
N THR A 547 19.72 22.39 15.67
CA THR A 547 18.91 22.21 16.88
C THR A 547 17.48 22.66 16.58
N THR A 548 16.50 21.97 17.15
CA THR A 548 15.12 22.47 17.25
C THR A 548 14.48 22.04 18.58
N THR A 549 13.36 22.64 18.94
CA THR A 549 12.49 22.22 20.04
C THR A 549 11.11 21.85 19.51
N HIS A 550 10.46 20.86 20.13
CA HIS A 550 9.11 20.41 19.78
C HIS A 550 8.32 20.02 21.02
N ALA A 551 7.03 20.33 21.06
CA ALA A 551 6.13 19.93 22.14
C ALA A 551 5.10 18.92 21.63
N TYR A 552 5.11 17.72 22.22
CA TYR A 552 4.16 16.67 21.88
C TYR A 552 2.82 16.91 22.58
N ASP A 553 1.73 16.82 21.83
CA ASP A 553 0.38 17.12 22.32
C ASP A 553 -0.34 15.92 22.95
N ARG A 554 0.24 14.72 22.82
CA ARG A 554 -0.33 13.45 23.29
C ARG A 554 0.75 12.52 23.80
N GLU A 555 0.29 11.53 24.57
CA GLU A 555 1.13 10.43 25.05
C GLU A 555 1.50 9.49 23.90
N GLY A 556 2.63 8.81 24.06
CA GLY A 556 2.99 7.66 23.24
C GLY A 556 4.46 7.65 22.81
N PRO A 557 4.84 6.62 22.03
CA PRO A 557 6.18 6.52 21.47
C PRO A 557 6.29 7.40 20.22
N TYR A 558 7.31 8.26 20.17
CA TYR A 558 7.62 9.05 18.98
C TYR A 558 9.04 8.74 18.51
N LEU A 559 9.22 8.51 17.21
CA LEU A 559 10.55 8.33 16.61
C LEU A 559 10.91 9.57 15.79
N PRO A 560 11.67 10.52 16.36
CA PRO A 560 12.16 11.65 15.61
C PRO A 560 13.14 11.25 14.52
N ARG A 561 13.05 11.94 13.39
CA ARG A 561 13.86 11.73 12.21
C ARG A 561 14.25 13.06 11.61
N LEU A 562 15.35 13.07 10.89
CA LEU A 562 15.88 14.26 10.24
C LEU A 562 16.32 13.89 8.83
N VAL A 563 15.78 14.59 7.85
CA VAL A 563 16.36 14.65 6.51
C VAL A 563 17.20 15.92 6.42
N LEU A 564 18.50 15.74 6.23
CA LEU A 564 19.44 16.83 6.01
C LEU A 564 19.65 17.01 4.51
N THR A 565 19.37 18.20 3.99
CA THR A 565 19.62 18.56 2.59
C THR A 565 20.83 19.49 2.51
N SER A 566 21.86 19.07 1.78
CA SER A 566 23.08 19.85 1.57
C SER A 566 22.91 20.93 0.49
N VAL A 567 23.90 21.82 0.37
CA VAL A 567 23.90 22.93 -0.60
C VAL A 567 23.83 22.47 -2.06
N ASP A 568 24.30 21.25 -2.36
CA ASP A 568 24.26 20.66 -3.71
C ASP A 568 22.99 19.83 -3.97
N GLY A 569 22.07 19.80 -2.99
CA GLY A 569 20.79 19.09 -3.08
C GLY A 569 20.83 17.63 -2.64
N ARG A 570 21.99 17.07 -2.26
CA ARG A 570 22.04 15.71 -1.71
C ARG A 570 21.37 15.64 -0.35
N GLN A 571 20.68 14.53 -0.12
CA GLN A 571 19.90 14.27 1.09
C GLN A 571 20.43 13.06 1.86
N VAL A 572 20.35 13.14 3.19
CA VAL A 572 20.61 12.02 4.09
C VAL A 572 19.56 11.97 5.19
N LEU A 573 18.99 10.79 5.41
CA LEU A 573 18.05 10.52 6.50
C LEU A 573 18.82 9.95 7.71
N THR A 574 18.51 10.46 8.89
CA THR A 574 18.90 9.86 10.16
C THR A 574 17.69 9.78 11.07
N GLU A 575 17.71 8.81 11.97
CA GLU A 575 16.66 8.58 12.96
C GLU A 575 17.27 8.67 14.36
N ALA A 576 16.45 8.99 15.36
CA ALA A 576 16.84 8.83 16.75
C ALA A 576 17.10 7.34 17.03
N THR A 577 18.05 7.05 17.94
CA THR A 577 18.39 5.65 18.28
C THR A 577 17.26 4.93 19.00
N GLU A 578 16.48 5.66 19.79
CA GLU A 578 15.33 5.17 20.54
C GLU A 578 14.15 6.12 20.34
N THR A 579 12.93 5.62 20.56
CA THR A 579 11.73 6.45 20.63
C THR A 579 11.73 7.30 21.90
N ILE A 580 11.20 8.51 21.78
CA ILE A 580 10.81 9.34 22.93
C ILE A 580 9.51 8.77 23.49
N THR A 581 9.48 8.46 24.77
CA THR A 581 8.26 8.08 25.49
C THR A 581 7.67 9.34 26.12
N VAL A 582 6.54 9.80 25.59
CA VAL A 582 5.82 10.95 26.14
C VAL A 582 4.71 10.46 27.05
N ASN A 583 4.69 10.94 28.30
CA ASN A 583 3.68 10.62 29.32
C ASN A 583 3.00 11.86 29.90
#